data_AF-A0A1W9VTJ4-F1
#
_entry.id   AF-A0A1W9VTJ4-F1
#
_cell.length_a   1.000
_cell.length_b   1.000
_cell.length_c   1.000
_cell.angle_alpha   90.00
_cell.angle_beta   90.00
_cell.angle_gamma   90.00
#
_symmetry.space_group_name_H-M   'P 1'
#
loop_
_entity.id
_entity.type
_entity.pdbx_description
1 polymer ?
#
loop_
_entity_poly.entity_id
_entity_poly.type
_entity_poly.pdbx_seq_one_letter_code
_entity_poly.pdbx_strand_id
1 'polypeptide(L)' 'MAKVDNPNSGHKERMRKRYENEGLDSFEPHEVLEMILAITNSRKDTKEIAKKLLDQYHSLNGVMNTSVKQLKTHDN' A
#
# COMPACT_ATOMS: atom_id res chain seq x y z
N MET A 1 9.38 23.89 -20.84
CA MET A 1 9.80 23.11 -19.65
C MET A 1 9.08 21.77 -19.71
N ALA A 2 9.80 20.67 -19.94
CA ALA A 2 9.20 19.34 -20.00
C ALA A 2 8.67 18.97 -18.62
N LYS A 3 7.37 18.64 -18.52
CA LYS A 3 6.80 18.04 -17.31
C LYS A 3 7.52 16.70 -17.11
N VAL A 4 8.25 16.57 -16.01
CA VAL A 4 8.69 15.26 -15.55
C VAL A 4 7.43 14.54 -15.11
N ASP A 5 6.93 13.64 -15.94
CA ASP A 5 5.81 12.77 -15.60
C ASP A 5 6.28 11.88 -14.45
N ASN A 6 5.97 12.27 -13.22
CA ASN A 6 6.18 11.42 -12.07
C ASN A 6 5.16 10.26 -12.17
N PRO A 7 5.59 9.02 -12.40
CA PRO A 7 4.68 7.88 -12.61
C PRO A 7 3.77 7.61 -11.40
N ASN A 8 4.14 8.12 -10.23
CA ASN A 8 3.35 8.02 -9.00
C ASN A 8 2.29 9.13 -8.86
N SER A 9 2.35 10.18 -9.68
CA SER A 9 1.37 11.26 -9.65
C SER A 9 -0.02 10.74 -10.02
N GLY A 10 -0.99 11.00 -9.15
CA GLY A 10 -2.38 10.58 -9.32
C GLY A 10 -2.63 9.08 -9.10
N HIS A 11 -1.63 8.28 -8.70
CA HIS A 11 -1.85 6.85 -8.40
C HIS A 11 -2.86 6.66 -7.27
N LYS A 12 -2.64 7.35 -6.13
CA LYS A 12 -3.54 7.32 -4.97
C LYS A 12 -4.97 7.78 -5.31
N GLU A 13 -5.09 8.76 -6.20
CA GLU A 13 -6.39 9.26 -6.66
C GLU A 13 -7.11 8.23 -7.55
N ARG A 14 -6.39 7.54 -8.45
CA ARG A 14 -6.96 6.44 -9.24
C ARG A 14 -7.41 5.28 -8.36
N MET A 15 -6.63 4.93 -7.34
CA MET A 15 -7.02 3.90 -6.37
C MET A 15 -8.27 4.31 -5.59
N ARG A 16 -8.33 5.55 -5.07
CA ARG A 16 -9.53 6.04 -4.38
C ARG A 16 -10.78 5.93 -5.26
N LYS A 17 -10.70 6.41 -6.51
CA LYS A 17 -11.83 6.32 -7.46
C LYS A 17 -12.25 4.88 -7.76
N ARG A 18 -11.29 3.97 -7.92
CA ARG A 18 -11.59 2.54 -8.11
C ARG A 18 -12.30 1.96 -6.90
N TYR A 19 -11.83 2.26 -5.69
CA TYR A 19 -12.49 1.82 -4.45
C TYR A 19 -13.92 2.35 -4.33
N GLU A 20 -14.14 3.63 -4.64
CA GLU A 20 -15.47 4.25 -4.61
C GLU A 20 -16.46 3.62 -5.60
N ASN A 21 -15.98 3.17 -6.77
CA ASN A 21 -16.82 2.62 -7.84
C ASN A 21 -17.00 1.10 -7.77
N GLU A 22 -15.97 0.36 -7.34
CA GLU A 22 -15.87 -1.10 -7.50
C GLU A 22 -15.67 -1.84 -6.17
N GLY A 23 -15.40 -1.12 -5.06
CA GLY A 23 -15.11 -1.73 -3.76
C GLY A 23 -13.69 -2.32 -3.66
N LEU A 24 -13.43 -3.09 -2.60
CA LEU A 24 -12.12 -3.73 -2.36
C LEU A 24 -11.89 -4.99 -3.20
N ASP A 25 -12.95 -5.63 -3.70
CA ASP A 25 -12.83 -6.88 -4.45
C ASP A 25 -12.11 -6.71 -5.79
N SER A 26 -12.00 -5.48 -6.31
CA SER A 26 -11.22 -5.16 -7.51
C SER A 26 -9.73 -4.87 -7.24
N PHE A 27 -9.26 -5.09 -6.01
CA PHE A 27 -7.90 -4.78 -5.59
C PHE A 27 -7.09 -6.05 -5.34
N GLU A 28 -5.83 -6.03 -5.76
CA GLU A 28 -4.86 -7.03 -5.33
C GLU A 28 -4.48 -6.81 -3.84
N PRO A 29 -4.07 -7.85 -3.10
CA PRO A 29 -3.72 -7.73 -1.67
C PRO A 29 -2.71 -6.62 -1.35
N HIS A 30 -1.75 -6.39 -2.24
CA HIS A 30 -0.74 -5.34 -2.09
C HIS A 30 -1.31 -3.93 -2.28
N GLU A 31 -2.30 -3.78 -3.16
CA GLU A 31 -2.98 -2.50 -3.38
C GLU A 31 -3.88 -2.16 -2.18
N VAL A 32 -4.55 -3.15 -1.59
CA VAL A 32 -5.32 -2.96 -0.34
C VAL A 32 -4.40 -2.48 0.78
N LEU A 33 -3.27 -3.16 0.96
CA LEU A 33 -2.32 -2.82 2.01
C LEU A 33 -1.65 -1.45 1.76
N GLU A 34 -1.33 -1.12 0.51
CA GLU A 34 -0.85 0.20 0.12
C GLU A 34 -1.85 1.30 0.50
N MET A 35 -3.14 1.08 0.24
CA MET A 35 -4.19 2.05 0.57
C MET A 35 -4.29 2.28 2.08
N ILE A 36 -4.24 1.21 2.89
CA ILE A 36 -4.24 1.32 4.36
C ILE A 36 -3.03 2.11 4.84
N LEU A 37 -1.83 1.80 4.33
CA LEU A 37 -0.60 2.49 4.71
C LEU A 37 -0.61 3.96 4.29
N ALA A 38 -1.21 4.28 3.14
CA ALA A 38 -1.28 5.64 2.60
C ALA A 38 -2.12 6.60 3.46
N ILE A 39 -3.06 6.08 4.27
CA ILE A 39 -3.88 6.90 5.19
C ILE A 39 -3.00 7.63 6.21
N THR A 40 -1.99 6.95 6.76
CA THR A 40 -1.13 7.49 7.83
C THR A 40 0.26 7.90 7.34
N ASN A 41 0.69 7.42 6.16
CA ASN A 41 2.04 7.63 5.63
C ASN A 41 2.04 8.43 4.32
N SER A 42 1.53 9.67 4.35
CA SER A 42 1.35 10.49 3.14
C SER A 42 2.63 10.75 2.34
N ARG A 43 3.81 10.79 3.00
CA ARG A 43 5.12 11.11 2.39
C ARG A 43 6.01 9.89 2.08
N LYS A 44 5.60 8.67 2.44
CA LYS A 44 6.39 7.45 2.19
C LYS A 44 5.96 6.76 0.90
N ASP A 45 6.86 5.97 0.31
CA ASP A 45 6.52 5.03 -0.75
C ASP A 45 5.79 3.82 -0.12
N THR A 46 4.46 3.93 -0.05
CA THR A 46 3.60 2.92 0.59
C THR A 46 3.45 1.66 -0.23
N LYS A 47 3.73 1.72 -1.54
CA LYS A 47 3.67 0.58 -2.45
C LYS A 47 4.77 -0.43 -2.12
N GLU A 48 6.00 0.06 -1.99
CA GLU A 48 7.14 -0.80 -1.69
C GLU A 48 7.07 -1.38 -0.26
N ILE A 49 6.50 -0.64 0.69
CA ILE A 49 6.23 -1.16 2.04
C ILE A 49 5.19 -2.29 1.98
N ALA A 50 4.09 -2.10 1.24
CA ALA A 50 3.04 -3.10 1.10
C ALA A 50 3.57 -4.42 0.50
N LYS A 51 4.38 -4.33 -0.56
CA LYS A 51 5.00 -5.51 -1.17
C LYS A 51 5.90 -6.25 -0.19
N LYS A 52 6.82 -5.55 0.49
CA LYS A 52 7.74 -6.17 1.47
C LYS A 52 6.99 -6.90 2.59
N LEU A 53 5.92 -6.29 3.11
CA LEU A 53 5.09 -6.91 4.13
C LEU A 53 4.40 -8.18 3.61
N LEU A 54 3.91 -8.17 2.36
CA LEU A 54 3.28 -9.35 1.78
C LEU A 54 4.27 -10.45 1.40
N ASP A 55 5.47 -10.11 0.95
CA ASP A 55 6.51 -11.09 0.69
C ASP A 55 6.88 -11.84 1.97
N GLN A 56 6.90 -11.13 3.10
CA GLN A 56 7.27 -11.68 4.40
C GLN A 56 6.14 -12.44 5.10
N TYR A 57 4.92 -11.89 5.09
CA TYR A 57 3.78 -12.44 5.84
C TYR A 57 2.77 -13.16 4.93
N HIS A 58 3.09 -13.29 3.65
CA HIS A 58 2.46 -14.09 2.60
C HIS A 58 1.01 -13.73 2.21
N SER A 59 0.31 -12.96 3.02
CA SER A 59 -1.08 -12.57 2.76
C SER A 59 -1.47 -11.33 3.55
N LEU A 60 -2.53 -10.66 3.11
CA LEU A 60 -3.11 -9.53 3.85
C LEU A 60 -3.48 -9.94 5.29
N ASN A 61 -4.10 -11.11 5.46
CA ASN A 61 -4.41 -11.65 6.79
C ASN A 61 -3.15 -11.93 7.62
N GLY A 62 -2.08 -12.42 7.00
CA GLY A 62 -0.80 -12.63 7.67
C GLY A 62 -0.23 -11.32 8.20
N VAL A 63 -0.23 -10.26 7.38
CA VAL A 63 0.20 -8.93 7.81
C VAL A 63 -0.66 -8.39 8.96
N MET A 64 -1.98 -8.46 8.83
CA MET A 64 -2.91 -7.88 9.81
C MET A 64 -2.94 -8.61 11.16
N ASN A 65 -2.62 -9.91 11.18
CA ASN A 65 -2.53 -10.70 12.41
C ASN A 65 -1.12 -10.76 13.00
N THR A 66 -0.15 -10.11 12.37
CA THR A 66 1.22 -10.04 12.88
C THR A 66 1.31 -9.06 14.04
N SER A 67 2.04 -9.42 15.10
CA SER A 67 2.23 -8.54 16.25
C SER A 67 3.02 -7.28 15.87
N VAL A 68 2.74 -6.16 16.54
CA VAL A 68 3.48 -4.89 16.35
C VAL A 68 4.99 -5.08 16.55
N LYS A 69 5.40 -5.97 17.47
CA LYS A 69 6.82 -6.29 17.71
C LYS A 69 7.46 -6.87 16.45
N GLN A 70 6.79 -7.83 15.79
CA GLN A 70 7.28 -8.46 14.57
C GLN A 70 7.32 -7.46 13.40
N LEU A 71 6.30 -6.62 13.25
CA LEU A 71 6.27 -5.58 12.20
C LEU A 71 7.41 -4.55 12.34
N LYS A 72 7.78 -4.20 13.58
CA LYS A 72 8.88 -3.25 13.85
C LYS A 72 10.29 -3.80 13.55
N THR A 73 10.44 -5.10 13.38
CA THR A 73 11.76 -5.73 13.21
C THR A 73 12.45 -5.34 11.89
N HIS A 74 11.76 -4.67 10.96
CA HIS A 74 12.26 -4.33 9.62
C HIS A 74 12.44 -2.82 9.34
N ASP A 75 12.37 -1.95 10.36
CA ASP A 75 12.74 -0.52 10.25
C ASP A 75 14.25 -0.31 10.58
N ASN A 76 15.16 -0.99 9.86
CA ASN A 76 16.61 -0.72 9.95
C ASN A 76 17.26 -0.59 8.58
#